data_AF-M2AWN8-F1
#
_entry.id   AF-M2AWN8-F1
#
_cell.length_a   1.000
_cell.length_b   1.000
_cell.length_c   1.000
_cell.angle_alpha   90.00
_cell.angle_beta   90.00
_cell.angle_gamma   90.00
#
_symmetry.space_group_name_H-M   'P 1'
#
loop_
_entity.id
_entity.type
_entity.pdbx_description
1 polymer ?
#
loop_
_entity_poly.entity_id
_entity_poly.type
_entity_poly.pdbx_seq_one_letter_code
_entity_poly.pdbx_strand_id
1 'polypeptide(L)'
;MAESSDVDLIPRTAAEIARRTLALIAIVDHAHNENPEALKDWVTSNSIADEFSDAEREFFDKANPTTQDITTFSWRAEAMVPLLWSVWRLPELPPLNVQIDWSQIDDLNEILTRPGEFVSSAELRPIEEINEAEAFLYHQHWRVRDAQLFQKPMPEELDPGIVFERRYAASWIVGWGRAAGWDNVPTDT
;
A
#
# COMPACT_ATOMS: atom_id res chain seq x y z
N MET A 1 14.49 26.33 11.12
CA MET A 1 13.12 26.72 10.72
C MET A 1 13.15 26.83 9.20
N ALA A 2 13.05 25.70 8.51
CA ALA A 2 12.94 25.69 7.06
C ALA A 2 11.44 25.81 6.74
N GLU A 3 11.14 26.72 5.84
CA GLU A 3 9.81 27.06 5.34
C GLU A 3 9.08 25.79 4.89
N SER A 4 7.94 25.47 5.51
CA SER A 4 6.97 24.57 4.89
C SER A 4 6.38 25.31 3.71
N SER A 5 6.93 25.09 2.52
CA SER A 5 6.13 25.32 1.31
C SER A 5 4.89 24.45 1.48
N ASP A 6 3.72 25.07 1.59
CA ASP A 6 2.44 24.40 1.36
C ASP A 6 2.50 23.83 -0.06
N VAL A 7 2.98 22.61 -0.18
CA VAL A 7 2.80 21.82 -1.39
C VAL A 7 1.32 21.52 -1.40
N ASP A 8 0.57 22.15 -2.30
CA ASP A 8 -0.82 21.78 -2.59
C ASP A 8 -0.81 20.35 -3.15
N LEU A 9 -0.80 19.37 -2.24
CA LEU A 9 -0.92 17.98 -2.57
C LEU A 9 -2.33 17.73 -3.09
N ILE A 10 -2.43 16.99 -4.19
CA ILE A 10 -3.71 16.56 -4.76
C ILE A 10 -3.90 15.10 -4.36
N PRO A 11 -4.82 14.80 -3.44
CA PRO A 11 -5.08 13.42 -3.01
C PRO A 11 -5.53 12.52 -4.15
N ARG A 12 -5.31 11.23 -3.98
CA ARG A 12 -5.81 10.19 -4.88
C ARG A 12 -7.31 10.04 -4.71
N THR A 13 -7.99 9.85 -5.82
CA THR A 13 -9.43 9.54 -5.83
C THR A 13 -9.68 8.12 -5.31
N ALA A 14 -10.88 7.84 -4.81
CA ALA A 14 -11.27 6.50 -4.37
C ALA A 14 -11.04 5.43 -5.45
N ALA A 15 -11.33 5.76 -6.71
CA ALA A 15 -11.11 4.86 -7.84
C ALA A 15 -9.61 4.62 -8.12
N GLU A 16 -8.75 5.63 -8.02
CA GLU A 16 -7.29 5.44 -8.11
C GLU A 16 -6.78 4.51 -7.00
N ILE A 17 -7.25 4.70 -5.77
CA ILE A 17 -6.87 3.88 -4.61
C ILE A 17 -7.36 2.44 -4.76
N ALA A 18 -8.61 2.24 -5.19
CA ALA A 18 -9.18 0.92 -5.41
C ALA A 18 -8.40 0.16 -6.50
N ARG A 19 -8.09 0.79 -7.63
CA ARG A 19 -7.28 0.18 -8.68
C ARG A 19 -5.86 -0.15 -8.21
N ARG A 20 -5.24 0.73 -7.45
CA ARG A 20 -3.94 0.49 -6.83
C ARG A 20 -3.97 -0.69 -5.86
N THR A 21 -5.06 -0.85 -5.11
CA THR A 21 -5.29 -1.99 -4.22
C THR A 21 -5.35 -3.30 -5.01
N LEU A 22 -6.06 -3.33 -6.15
CA LEU A 22 -6.13 -4.51 -7.01
C LEU A 22 -4.76 -4.89 -7.60
N ALA A 23 -3.96 -3.90 -7.99
CA ALA A 23 -2.58 -4.13 -8.41
C ALA A 23 -1.76 -4.80 -7.30
N LEU A 24 -1.84 -4.29 -6.08
CA LEU A 24 -1.13 -4.88 -4.94
C LEU A 24 -1.62 -6.28 -4.57
N ILE A 25 -2.93 -6.55 -4.68
CA ILE A 25 -3.46 -7.91 -4.51
C ILE A 25 -2.78 -8.87 -5.50
N ALA A 26 -2.71 -8.51 -6.78
CA ALA A 26 -2.06 -9.36 -7.78
C ALA A 26 -0.58 -9.59 -7.49
N ILE A 27 0.15 -8.55 -7.07
CA ILE A 27 1.58 -8.62 -6.81
C ILE A 27 1.90 -9.42 -5.55
N VAL A 28 1.12 -9.22 -4.48
CA VAL A 28 1.25 -9.98 -3.24
C VAL A 28 0.86 -11.43 -3.48
N ASP A 29 -0.21 -11.71 -4.24
CA ASP A 29 -0.54 -13.07 -4.64
C ASP A 29 0.62 -13.67 -5.44
N HIS A 30 1.13 -12.99 -6.47
CA HIS A 30 2.26 -13.47 -7.27
C HIS A 30 3.49 -13.86 -6.43
N ALA A 31 3.80 -13.10 -5.38
CA ALA A 31 4.90 -13.40 -4.47
C ALA A 31 4.71 -14.70 -3.66
N HIS A 32 3.46 -15.12 -3.43
CA HIS A 32 3.12 -16.30 -2.61
C HIS A 32 2.55 -17.48 -3.41
N ASN A 33 2.09 -17.26 -4.65
CA ASN A 33 1.13 -18.12 -5.31
C ASN A 33 1.75 -19.40 -5.92
N GLU A 34 1.08 -20.52 -5.67
CA GLU A 34 1.38 -21.86 -6.19
C GLU A 34 0.65 -22.15 -7.52
N ASN A 35 -0.28 -21.29 -7.97
CA ASN A 35 -1.05 -21.37 -9.22
C ASN A 35 -0.97 -20.07 -10.07
N PRO A 36 0.15 -19.87 -10.79
CA PRO A 36 0.38 -18.67 -11.60
C PRO A 36 -0.59 -18.47 -12.78
N GLU A 37 -1.21 -19.54 -13.29
CA GLU A 37 -2.12 -19.44 -14.45
C GLU A 37 -3.43 -18.74 -14.07
N ALA A 38 -4.04 -19.15 -12.95
CA ALA A 38 -5.28 -18.53 -12.47
C ALA A 38 -5.09 -17.04 -12.16
N LEU A 39 -3.95 -16.65 -11.62
CA LEU A 39 -3.62 -15.24 -11.36
C LEU A 39 -3.49 -14.44 -12.66
N LYS A 40 -2.79 -14.98 -13.68
CA LYS A 40 -2.66 -14.32 -14.98
C LYS A 40 -4.00 -14.11 -15.66
N ASP A 41 -4.88 -15.10 -15.58
CA ASP A 41 -6.25 -15.00 -16.11
C ASP A 41 -7.05 -13.93 -15.38
N TRP A 42 -6.94 -13.87 -14.05
CA TRP A 42 -7.60 -12.84 -13.24
C TRP A 42 -7.11 -11.43 -13.55
N VAL A 43 -5.79 -11.24 -13.63
CA VAL A 43 -5.16 -9.95 -13.98
C VAL A 43 -5.60 -9.48 -15.37
N THR A 44 -5.60 -10.40 -16.34
CA THR A 44 -5.97 -10.10 -17.73
C THR A 44 -7.46 -9.76 -17.87
N SER A 45 -8.33 -10.58 -17.27
CA SER A 45 -9.78 -10.43 -17.39
C SER A 45 -10.32 -9.16 -16.74
N ASN A 46 -9.58 -8.59 -15.79
CA ASN A 46 -9.95 -7.38 -15.06
C ASN A 46 -9.08 -6.16 -15.41
N SER A 47 -8.23 -6.24 -16.44
CA SER A 47 -7.33 -5.15 -16.86
C SER A 47 -6.43 -4.60 -15.74
N ILE A 48 -6.03 -5.44 -14.79
CA ILE A 48 -5.27 -5.01 -13.60
C ILE A 48 -3.83 -4.68 -13.94
N ALA A 49 -3.27 -5.30 -14.99
CA ALA A 49 -1.89 -5.06 -15.40
C ALA A 49 -1.61 -3.58 -15.68
N ASP A 50 -2.59 -2.83 -16.19
CA ASP A 50 -2.46 -1.41 -16.52
C ASP A 50 -2.20 -0.52 -15.29
N GLU A 51 -2.44 -1.05 -14.10
CA GLU A 51 -2.27 -0.36 -12.80
C GLU A 51 -0.95 -0.74 -12.10
N PHE A 52 -0.17 -1.67 -12.68
CA PHE A 52 1.16 -2.02 -12.18
C PHE A 52 2.14 -0.87 -12.36
N SER A 53 2.97 -0.67 -11.36
CA SER A 53 4.17 0.14 -11.51
C SER A 53 5.21 -0.57 -12.40
N ASP A 54 6.28 0.14 -12.78
CA ASP A 54 7.33 -0.44 -13.62
C ASP A 54 8.03 -1.59 -12.89
N ALA A 55 8.35 -1.40 -11.61
CA ALA A 55 8.98 -2.44 -10.79
C ALA A 55 8.08 -3.66 -10.58
N GLU A 56 6.78 -3.45 -10.45
CA GLU A 56 5.79 -4.52 -10.27
C GLU A 56 5.58 -5.33 -11.53
N ARG A 57 5.52 -4.64 -12.67
CA ARG A 57 5.44 -5.31 -13.98
C ARG A 57 6.69 -6.13 -14.24
N GLU A 58 7.88 -5.58 -13.97
CA GLU A 58 9.13 -6.33 -14.08
C GLU A 58 9.10 -7.58 -13.20
N PHE A 59 8.65 -7.46 -11.95
CA PHE A 59 8.52 -8.60 -11.04
C PHE A 59 7.53 -9.65 -11.53
N PHE A 60 6.34 -9.24 -11.95
CA PHE A 60 5.26 -10.13 -12.40
C PHE A 60 5.61 -10.91 -13.67
N ASP A 61 6.36 -10.29 -14.59
CA ASP A 61 6.79 -10.92 -15.84
C ASP A 61 8.08 -11.75 -15.70
N LYS A 62 8.75 -11.66 -14.54
CA LYS A 62 10.01 -12.36 -14.30
C LYS A 62 9.78 -13.86 -14.16
N ALA A 63 10.36 -14.63 -15.09
CA ALA A 63 10.22 -16.09 -15.09
C ALA A 63 10.73 -16.77 -13.80
N ASN A 64 11.76 -16.20 -13.17
CA ASN A 64 12.35 -16.71 -11.93
C ASN A 64 12.70 -15.54 -11.01
N PRO A 65 11.76 -15.06 -10.17
CA PRO A 65 12.05 -14.02 -9.19
C PRO A 65 13.03 -14.53 -8.13
N THR A 66 13.87 -13.65 -7.62
CA THR A 66 14.79 -13.99 -6.54
C THR A 66 14.05 -14.02 -5.20
N THR A 67 14.63 -14.67 -4.18
CA THR A 67 14.08 -14.63 -2.81
C THR A 67 13.95 -13.20 -2.28
N GLN A 68 14.86 -12.31 -2.66
CA GLN A 68 14.79 -10.90 -2.30
C GLN A 68 13.61 -10.20 -2.99
N ASP A 69 13.35 -10.49 -4.27
CA ASP A 69 12.20 -9.94 -4.98
C ASP A 69 10.91 -10.39 -4.29
N ILE A 70 10.76 -11.70 -4.04
CA ILE A 70 9.61 -12.28 -3.36
C ILE A 70 9.40 -11.64 -1.99
N THR A 71 10.47 -11.46 -1.22
CA THR A 71 10.39 -10.80 0.10
C THR A 71 9.95 -9.35 -0.05
N THR A 72 10.56 -8.60 -0.98
CA THR A 72 10.25 -7.18 -1.18
C THR A 72 8.79 -6.97 -1.58
N PHE A 73 8.29 -7.78 -2.51
CA PHE A 73 6.92 -7.63 -3.02
C PHE A 73 5.85 -8.25 -2.11
N SER A 74 6.19 -9.24 -1.27
CA SER A 74 5.25 -9.75 -0.26
C SER A 74 4.93 -8.72 0.82
N TRP A 75 5.89 -7.87 1.19
CA TRP A 75 5.66 -6.75 2.11
C TRP A 75 4.64 -5.72 1.62
N ARG A 76 4.33 -5.70 0.32
CA ARG A 76 3.24 -4.84 -0.21
C ARG A 76 1.87 -5.18 0.36
N ALA A 77 1.71 -6.33 1.02
CA ALA A 77 0.53 -6.64 1.82
C ALA A 77 0.27 -5.55 2.89
N GLU A 78 1.32 -5.01 3.51
CA GLU A 78 1.19 -3.93 4.49
C GLU A 78 0.86 -2.59 3.86
N ALA A 79 1.34 -2.34 2.63
CA ALA A 79 0.98 -1.15 1.87
C ALA A 79 -0.51 -1.15 1.47
N MET A 80 -1.18 -2.30 1.45
CA MET A 80 -2.62 -2.37 1.20
C MET A 80 -3.47 -1.88 2.38
N VAL A 81 -2.95 -1.93 3.61
CA VAL A 81 -3.71 -1.58 4.82
C VAL A 81 -4.26 -0.14 4.74
N PRO A 82 -3.45 0.90 4.48
CA PRO A 82 -3.97 2.26 4.35
C PRO A 82 -4.85 2.45 3.13
N LEU A 83 -4.57 1.75 2.02
CA LEU A 83 -5.40 1.82 0.81
C LEU A 83 -6.82 1.32 1.12
N LEU A 84 -6.95 0.11 1.66
CA LEU A 84 -8.23 -0.50 2.04
C LEU A 84 -8.95 0.30 3.12
N TRP A 85 -8.21 0.75 4.15
CA TRP A 85 -8.77 1.61 5.18
C TRP A 85 -9.33 2.90 4.59
N SER A 86 -8.59 3.58 3.71
CA SER A 86 -9.03 4.86 3.12
C SER A 86 -10.29 4.76 2.26
N VAL A 87 -10.65 3.56 1.78
CA VAL A 87 -11.88 3.29 1.03
C VAL A 87 -12.91 2.45 1.78
N TRP A 88 -12.90 2.53 3.12
CA TRP A 88 -13.88 1.87 4.01
C TRP A 88 -13.93 0.34 3.91
N ARG A 89 -12.85 -0.31 3.47
CA ARG A 89 -12.71 -1.79 3.50
C ARG A 89 -12.00 -2.30 4.75
N LEU A 90 -11.50 -1.39 5.58
CA LEU A 90 -11.10 -1.67 6.95
C LEU A 90 -11.74 -0.62 7.88
N PRO A 91 -12.31 -1.04 9.02
CA PRO A 91 -12.96 -0.13 9.95
C PRO A 91 -11.95 0.81 10.63
N GLU A 92 -10.78 0.30 10.97
CA GLU A 92 -9.68 1.01 11.63
C GLU A 92 -8.32 0.54 11.13
N LEU A 93 -7.27 1.35 11.34
CA LEU A 93 -5.91 0.95 11.05
C LEU A 93 -5.42 -0.01 12.15
N PRO A 94 -4.95 -1.23 11.82
CA PRO A 94 -4.40 -2.17 12.79
C PRO A 94 -3.15 -1.64 13.50
N PRO A 95 -2.74 -2.26 14.63
CA PRO A 95 -1.46 -1.97 15.27
C PRO A 95 -0.27 -2.06 14.32
N LEU A 96 0.77 -1.29 14.60
CA LEU A 96 1.97 -1.16 13.75
C LEU A 96 3.05 -2.21 14.01
N ASN A 97 2.73 -3.22 14.83
CA ASN A 97 3.59 -4.36 15.14
C ASN A 97 2.90 -5.71 14.84
N VAL A 98 1.77 -5.68 14.12
CA VAL A 98 1.03 -6.87 13.71
C VAL A 98 0.75 -6.78 12.21
N GLN A 99 1.16 -7.81 11.48
CA GLN A 99 0.91 -7.90 10.04
C GLN A 99 -0.59 -7.96 9.75
N ILE A 100 -0.98 -7.56 8.54
CA ILE A 100 -2.38 -7.55 8.12
C ILE A 100 -3.05 -8.91 8.31
N ASP A 101 -4.22 -8.90 8.94
CA ASP A 101 -5.12 -10.04 9.01
C ASP A 101 -6.20 -9.89 7.94
N TRP A 102 -6.10 -10.70 6.88
CA TRP A 102 -7.03 -10.70 5.75
C TRP A 102 -8.49 -10.94 6.15
N SER A 103 -8.74 -11.57 7.30
CA SER A 103 -10.10 -11.80 7.80
C SER A 103 -10.80 -10.53 8.30
N GLN A 104 -10.05 -9.44 8.49
CA GLN A 104 -10.58 -8.13 8.90
C GLN A 104 -11.04 -7.27 7.73
N ILE A 105 -10.73 -7.67 6.49
CA ILE A 105 -11.08 -6.90 5.29
C ILE A 105 -12.53 -7.16 4.94
N ASP A 106 -13.34 -6.10 5.01
CA ASP A 106 -14.74 -6.14 4.64
C ASP A 106 -14.86 -6.41 3.13
N ASP A 107 -15.77 -7.33 2.78
CA ASP A 107 -16.09 -7.70 1.40
C ASP A 107 -14.89 -8.14 0.55
N LEU A 108 -13.85 -8.73 1.15
CA LEU A 108 -12.66 -9.22 0.42
C LEU A 108 -13.03 -10.14 -0.75
N ASN A 109 -14.01 -11.04 -0.55
CA ASN A 109 -14.48 -11.90 -1.63
C ASN A 109 -15.13 -11.12 -2.78
N GLU A 110 -15.84 -10.02 -2.50
CA GLU A 110 -16.38 -9.13 -3.53
C GLU A 110 -15.26 -8.44 -4.30
N ILE A 111 -14.22 -7.93 -3.62
CA ILE A 111 -13.05 -7.30 -4.25
C ILE A 111 -12.41 -8.25 -5.25
N LEU A 112 -12.26 -9.52 -4.89
CA LEU A 112 -11.62 -10.54 -5.74
C LEU A 112 -12.52 -11.00 -6.89
N THR A 113 -13.83 -11.15 -6.66
CA THR A 113 -14.76 -11.71 -7.65
C THR A 113 -15.36 -10.66 -8.57
N ARG A 114 -15.45 -9.40 -8.13
CA ARG A 114 -16.04 -8.27 -8.87
C ARG A 114 -15.14 -7.03 -8.79
N PRO A 115 -13.88 -7.07 -9.26
CA PRO A 115 -12.95 -5.94 -9.16
C PRO A 115 -13.48 -4.62 -9.76
N GLY A 116 -14.21 -4.69 -10.88
CA GLY A 116 -14.84 -3.51 -11.49
C GLY A 116 -15.93 -2.88 -10.63
N GLU A 117 -16.71 -3.68 -9.91
CA GLU A 117 -17.71 -3.18 -8.95
C GLU A 117 -17.04 -2.57 -7.74
N PHE A 118 -15.96 -3.17 -7.23
CA PHE A 118 -15.14 -2.58 -6.17
C PHE A 118 -14.61 -1.19 -6.56
N VAL A 119 -14.04 -1.03 -7.76
CA VAL A 119 -13.51 0.27 -8.22
C VAL A 119 -14.60 1.32 -8.40
N SER A 120 -15.75 0.94 -8.95
CA SER A 120 -16.84 1.87 -9.25
C SER A 120 -17.68 2.26 -8.03
N SER A 121 -17.72 1.41 -7.00
CA SER A 121 -18.44 1.66 -5.73
C SER A 121 -17.54 2.22 -4.63
N ALA A 122 -16.23 2.34 -4.86
CA ALA A 122 -15.30 2.84 -3.84
C ALA A 122 -15.64 4.29 -3.44
N GLU A 123 -15.73 4.50 -2.13
CA GLU A 123 -15.92 5.82 -1.51
C GLU A 123 -14.71 6.16 -0.66
N LEU A 124 -14.27 7.41 -0.71
CA LEU A 124 -13.11 7.86 0.07
C LEU A 124 -13.56 8.27 1.48
N ARG A 125 -12.76 7.93 2.49
CA ARG A 125 -12.83 8.56 3.81
C ARG A 125 -12.65 10.09 3.70
N PRO A 126 -13.14 10.87 4.68
CA PRO A 126 -12.82 12.29 4.77
C PRO A 126 -11.32 12.53 4.64
N ILE A 127 -10.92 13.50 3.82
CA ILE A 127 -9.51 13.72 3.51
C ILE A 127 -8.73 14.13 4.76
N GLU A 128 -9.38 14.81 5.69
CA GLU A 128 -8.83 15.20 6.98
C GLU A 128 -8.40 13.96 7.79
N GLU A 129 -9.23 12.91 7.85
CA GLU A 129 -8.88 11.65 8.54
C GLU A 129 -7.67 10.99 7.89
N ILE A 130 -7.60 11.00 6.56
CA ILE A 130 -6.49 10.40 5.81
C ILE A 130 -5.20 11.18 6.07
N ASN A 131 -5.25 12.52 6.07
CA ASN A 131 -4.10 13.36 6.38
C ASN A 131 -3.62 13.16 7.82
N GLU A 132 -4.53 13.01 8.79
CA GLU A 132 -4.19 12.70 10.18
C GLU A 132 -3.49 11.34 10.29
N ALA A 133 -3.98 10.32 9.58
CA ALA A 133 -3.36 9.00 9.53
C ALA A 133 -1.96 9.03 8.88
N GLU A 134 -1.78 9.78 7.80
CA GLU A 134 -0.47 9.97 7.15
C GLU A 134 0.51 10.65 8.09
N ALA A 135 0.10 11.74 8.75
CA ALA A 135 0.93 12.45 9.72
C ALA A 135 1.31 11.56 10.91
N PHE A 136 0.36 10.75 11.41
CA PHE A 136 0.63 9.77 12.46
C PHE A 136 1.69 8.75 12.02
N LEU A 137 1.54 8.16 10.83
CA LEU A 137 2.48 7.19 10.28
C LEU A 137 3.85 7.81 9.98
N TYR A 138 3.90 9.06 9.52
CA TYR A 138 5.13 9.83 9.36
C TYR A 138 5.89 9.93 10.69
N HIS A 139 5.20 10.29 11.78
CA HIS A 139 5.80 10.35 13.11
C HIS A 139 6.28 8.98 13.60
N GLN A 140 5.54 7.90 13.36
CA GLN A 140 5.99 6.55 13.73
C GLN A 140 7.22 6.12 12.93
N HIS A 141 7.26 6.45 11.64
CA HIS A 141 8.43 6.16 10.82
C HIS A 141 9.66 6.94 11.29
N TRP A 142 9.50 8.19 11.72
CA TRP A 142 10.59 8.94 12.34
C TRP A 142 11.10 8.27 13.63
N ARG A 143 10.22 7.72 14.47
CA ARG A 143 10.62 6.97 15.68
C ARG A 143 11.42 5.71 15.32
N VAL A 144 11.03 4.99 14.28
CA VAL A 144 11.78 3.84 13.75
C VAL A 144 13.18 4.30 13.29
N ARG A 145 13.26 5.39 12.53
CA ARG A 145 14.53 5.94 12.01
C ARG A 145 15.45 6.43 13.13
N ASP A 146 14.91 7.11 14.13
CA ASP A 146 15.66 7.54 15.32
C ASP A 146 16.25 6.34 16.08
N ALA A 147 15.45 5.29 16.29
CA ALA A 147 15.93 4.08 16.94
C ALA A 147 17.06 3.40 16.15
N GLN A 148 16.92 3.28 14.82
CA GLN A 148 17.94 2.72 13.95
C GLN A 148 19.23 3.55 13.92
N LEU A 149 19.11 4.87 13.74
CA LEU A 149 20.26 5.78 13.59
C LEU A 149 21.11 5.84 14.86
N PHE A 150 20.44 5.87 16.02
CA PHE A 150 21.11 5.98 17.32
C PHE A 150 21.25 4.64 18.05
N GLN A 151 20.96 3.52 17.38
CA GLN A 151 21.05 2.16 17.93
C GLN A 151 20.29 2.00 19.27
N LYS A 152 19.14 2.67 19.38
CA LYS A 152 18.24 2.54 20.54
C LYS A 152 17.40 1.27 20.37
N PRO A 153 16.85 0.71 21.46
CA PRO A 153 15.83 -0.33 21.36
C PRO A 153 14.67 0.13 20.47
N MET A 154 14.21 -0.74 19.57
CA MET A 154 13.00 -0.47 18.79
C MET A 154 11.80 -0.41 19.74
N PRO A 155 10.90 0.59 19.63
CA PRO A 155 9.67 0.59 20.41
C PRO A 155 8.86 -0.69 20.15
N GLU A 156 8.38 -1.35 21.21
CA GLU A 156 7.73 -2.66 21.13
C GLU A 156 6.43 -2.64 20.31
N GLU A 157 5.81 -1.46 20.19
CA GLU A 157 4.61 -1.22 19.40
C GLU A 157 4.88 -0.96 17.91
N LEU A 158 6.14 -0.99 17.45
CA LEU A 158 6.53 -0.68 16.07
C LEU A 158 7.35 -1.82 15.43
N ASP A 159 6.86 -2.35 14.31
CA ASP A 159 7.66 -3.11 13.37
C ASP A 159 8.15 -2.19 12.22
N PRO A 160 9.46 -2.11 11.95
CA PRO A 160 9.99 -1.23 10.92
C PRO A 160 9.42 -1.45 9.51
N GLY A 161 9.17 -2.71 9.13
CA GLY A 161 8.64 -3.05 7.80
C GLY A 161 7.18 -2.63 7.66
N ILE A 162 6.37 -2.93 8.68
CA ILE A 162 4.96 -2.53 8.73
C ILE A 162 4.82 -1.00 8.67
N VAL A 163 5.58 -0.29 9.51
CA VAL A 163 5.54 1.17 9.56
C VAL A 163 5.95 1.78 8.22
N PHE A 164 7.00 1.26 7.59
CA PHE A 164 7.47 1.76 6.30
C PHE A 164 6.42 1.59 5.20
N GLU A 165 5.91 0.38 4.99
CA GLU A 165 4.96 0.09 3.91
C GLU A 165 3.62 0.82 4.10
N ARG A 166 3.11 0.87 5.34
CA ARG A 166 1.88 1.62 5.64
C ARG A 166 2.08 3.13 5.44
N ARG A 167 3.20 3.69 5.89
CA ARG A 167 3.49 5.10 5.62
C ARG A 167 3.61 5.36 4.12
N TYR A 168 4.31 4.51 3.37
CA TYR A 168 4.51 4.65 1.93
C TYR A 168 3.17 4.81 1.20
N ALA A 169 2.23 3.92 1.48
CA ALA A 169 0.90 3.97 0.90
C ALA A 169 0.10 5.20 1.35
N ALA A 170 0.16 5.58 2.62
CA ALA A 170 -0.50 6.79 3.13
C ALA A 170 0.01 8.06 2.44
N SER A 171 1.33 8.20 2.28
CA SER A 171 1.95 9.31 1.57
C SER A 171 1.49 9.32 0.09
N TRP A 172 1.40 8.16 -0.57
CA TRP A 172 0.87 8.07 -1.94
C TRP A 172 -0.60 8.52 -2.04
N ILE A 173 -1.44 8.14 -1.07
CA ILE A 173 -2.86 8.51 -1.01
C ILE A 173 -3.01 10.04 -0.93
N VAL A 174 -2.27 10.70 -0.05
CA VAL A 174 -2.40 12.17 0.13
C VAL A 174 -1.84 12.97 -1.05
N GLY A 175 -1.10 12.33 -1.96
CA GLY A 175 -0.67 12.91 -3.23
C GLY A 175 0.84 13.00 -3.42
N TRP A 176 1.64 12.46 -2.50
CA TRP A 176 3.08 12.36 -2.72
C TRP A 176 3.38 11.42 -3.89
N GLY A 177 4.38 11.77 -4.71
CA GLY A 177 4.71 11.00 -5.90
C GLY A 177 3.64 11.08 -7.00
N ARG A 178 2.68 12.02 -6.95
CA ARG A 178 1.60 12.10 -7.96
C ARG A 178 2.11 12.10 -9.40
N ALA A 179 3.13 12.90 -9.68
CA ALA A 179 3.76 12.98 -11.00
C ALA A 179 4.76 11.85 -11.28
N ALA A 180 5.31 11.21 -10.25
CA ALA A 180 6.40 10.25 -10.36
C ALA A 180 5.93 8.77 -10.32
N GLY A 181 4.67 8.53 -9.94
CA GLY A 181 4.07 7.20 -9.88
C GLY A 181 4.31 6.48 -8.56
N TRP A 182 3.82 5.24 -8.48
CA TRP A 182 3.88 4.42 -7.27
C TRP A 182 5.30 4.10 -6.83
N ASP A 183 6.25 3.87 -7.74
CA ASP A 183 7.63 3.48 -7.37
C ASP A 183 8.48 4.64 -6.83
N ASN A 184 8.00 5.87 -6.94
CA ASN A 184 8.77 7.08 -6.65
C ASN A 184 8.07 7.97 -5.61
N VAL A 185 7.44 7.37 -4.60
CA VAL A 185 6.86 8.11 -3.49
C VAL A 185 7.98 8.53 -2.53
N PRO A 186 8.14 9.84 -2.24
CA PRO A 186 9.14 10.28 -1.29
C PRO A 186 8.81 9.74 0.10
N THR A 187 9.83 9.16 0.73
CA THR A 187 9.76 8.64 2.11
C THR A 187 10.87 9.22 2.98
N ASP A 188 11.33 10.41 2.66
CA ASP A 188 12.26 11.14 3.53
C ASP A 188 11.60 11.45 4.88
N THR A 189 12.33 11.12 5.95
CA THR A 189 12.04 11.33 7.38
C THR A 189 13.36 11.49 8.12
#